data_AF-A0A831PT53-F1
#
_entry.id   AF-A0A831PT53-F1
#
_cell.length_a   1.000
_cell.length_b   1.000
_cell.length_c   1.000
_cell.angle_alpha   90.00
_cell.angle_beta   90.00
_cell.angle_gamma   90.00
#
_symmetry.space_group_name_H-M   'P 1'
#
loop_
_entity.id
_entity.type
_entity.pdbx_description
1 polymer ?
#
loop_
_entity_poly.entity_id
_entity_poly.type
_entity_poly.pdbx_seq_one_letter_code
_entity_poly.pdbx_strand_id
1 'polypeptide(L)' 'MIAKDNTPAGVIIDISTFERIESIIEDYGFAQFITEADDEEPLEGAEAQKMIRGPGWNGSNIDADRHL' A
#
# COMPACT_ATOMS: atom_id res chain seq x y z
N MET A 1 2.16 -27.20 4.50
CA MET A 1 2.87 -27.12 5.80
C MET A 1 1.84 -27.25 6.91
N ILE A 2 2.16 -27.90 8.03
CA ILE A 2 1.23 -28.13 9.15
C ILE A 2 1.87 -27.59 10.44
N ALA A 3 1.10 -26.86 11.25
CA ALA A 3 1.52 -26.33 12.54
C ALA A 3 1.57 -27.43 13.60
N LYS A 4 2.16 -27.13 14.76
CA LYS A 4 2.36 -28.11 15.86
C LYS A 4 1.06 -28.69 16.41
N ASP A 5 -0.05 -27.99 16.25
CA ASP A 5 -1.41 -28.36 16.64
C ASP A 5 -2.18 -29.12 15.53
N ASN A 6 -1.47 -29.53 14.47
CA ASN A 6 -2.05 -30.20 13.31
C ASN A 6 -2.96 -29.32 12.43
N THR A 7 -2.93 -28.00 12.62
CA THR A 7 -3.62 -27.02 11.77
C THR A 7 -2.81 -26.74 10.50
N PRO A 8 -3.42 -26.58 9.31
CA PRO A 8 -2.68 -26.15 8.12
C PRO A 8 -1.99 -24.81 8.37
N ALA A 9 -0.65 -24.79 8.25
CA ALA A 9 0.18 -23.62 8.51
C ALA A 9 0.59 -22.88 7.22
N GLY A 10 0.33 -23.46 6.06
CA GLY A 10 0.69 -22.85 4.78
C GLY A 10 0.42 -23.76 3.59
N VAL A 11 0.23 -23.10 2.45
CA VAL A 11 -0.01 -23.71 1.13
C VAL A 11 1.19 -23.44 0.22
N ILE A 12 1.45 -24.36 -0.71
CA ILE A 12 2.41 -24.13 -1.79
C ILE A 12 1.59 -23.90 -3.05
N ILE A 13 1.77 -22.74 -3.66
CA ILE A 13 1.17 -22.35 -4.93
C ILE A 13 2.28 -21.86 -5.85
N ASP A 14 2.06 -21.98 -7.15
CA ASP A 14 2.97 -21.37 -8.12
C ASP A 14 2.80 -19.84 -8.12
N ILE A 15 3.84 -19.16 -8.63
CA ILE A 15 3.88 -17.69 -8.64
C ILE A 15 2.72 -17.10 -9.44
N SER A 16 2.33 -17.68 -10.56
CA SER A 16 1.23 -17.14 -11.38
C SER A 16 -0.11 -17.20 -10.67
N THR A 17 -0.33 -18.25 -9.87
CA THR A 17 -1.50 -18.37 -9.01
C THR A 17 -1.48 -17.31 -7.90
N PHE A 18 -0.32 -17.07 -7.28
CA PHE A 18 -0.17 -16.02 -6.27
C PHE A 18 -0.46 -14.62 -6.86
N GLU A 19 0.16 -14.27 -7.99
CA GLU A 19 -0.04 -12.99 -8.69
C GLU A 19 -1.50 -12.75 -9.07
N ARG A 20 -2.21 -13.81 -9.49
CA ARG A 20 -3.64 -13.72 -9.79
C ARG A 20 -4.48 -13.45 -8.55
N ILE A 21 -4.11 -14.02 -7.41
CA ILE A 21 -4.80 -13.75 -6.14
C ILE A 21 -4.58 -12.30 -5.73
N GLU A 22 -3.33 -11.83 -5.76
CA GLU A 22 -2.98 -10.43 -5.45
C GLU A 22 -3.76 -9.46 -6.35
N SER A 23 -3.75 -9.66 -7.67
CA SER A 23 -4.48 -8.79 -8.61
C SER A 23 -5.98 -8.68 -8.28
N ILE A 24 -6.64 -9.79 -7.92
CA ILE A 24 -8.07 -9.76 -7.56
C ILE A 24 -8.28 -8.98 -6.25
N ILE A 25 -7.41 -9.18 -5.26
CA ILE A 25 -7.51 -8.50 -3.96
C ILE A 25 -7.23 -7.01 -4.12
N GLU A 26 -6.20 -6.64 -4.88
CA GLU A 26 -5.83 -5.26 -5.17
C GLU A 26 -6.93 -4.54 -5.95
N ASP A 27 -7.48 -5.15 -7.00
CA ASP A 27 -8.58 -4.57 -7.78
C ASP A 27 -9.80 -4.31 -6.90
N TYR A 28 -10.16 -5.27 -6.04
CA TYR A 28 -11.30 -5.12 -5.13
C TYR A 28 -11.02 -4.07 -4.05
N GLY A 29 -9.85 -4.14 -3.41
CA GLY A 29 -9.44 -3.20 -2.36
C GLY A 29 -9.36 -1.77 -2.89
N PHE A 30 -8.84 -1.59 -4.10
CA PHE A 30 -8.77 -0.29 -4.75
C PHE A 30 -10.15 0.25 -5.12
N ALA A 31 -11.04 -0.59 -5.64
CA ALA A 31 -12.42 -0.19 -5.92
C ALA A 31 -13.20 0.23 -4.65
N GLN A 32 -13.00 -0.49 -3.54
CA GLN A 32 -13.55 -0.11 -2.23
C GLN A 32 -12.96 1.22 -1.74
N PHE A 33 -11.64 1.38 -1.81
CA PHE A 33 -10.97 2.62 -1.42
C PHE A 33 -11.49 3.83 -2.21
N ILE A 34 -11.70 3.71 -3.53
CA ILE A 34 -12.31 4.77 -4.34
C ILE A 34 -13.73 5.08 -3.84
N THR A 35 -14.51 4.05 -3.53
CA THR A 35 -15.89 4.23 -3.06
C THR A 35 -15.94 4.94 -1.71
N GLU A 36 -15.04 4.58 -0.78
CA GLU A 36 -14.94 5.22 0.54
C GLU A 36 -14.44 6.67 0.45
N ALA A 37 -13.50 6.95 -0.47
CA ALA A 37 -12.95 8.28 -0.67
C ALA A 37 -13.88 9.24 -1.43
N ASP A 38 -14.96 8.76 -2.07
CA ASP A 38 -15.91 9.61 -2.83
C ASP A 38 -16.65 10.61 -1.92
N ASP A 39 -16.86 10.25 -0.65
CA ASP A 39 -17.47 11.11 0.36
C ASP A 39 -16.45 12.02 1.08
N GLU A 40 -15.14 11.93 0.77
CA GLU A 40 -14.08 12.74 1.37
C GLU A 40 -13.85 14.06 0.61
N GLU A 41 -13.44 15.11 1.33
CA GLU A 41 -13.09 16.39 0.70
C GLU A 41 -11.72 16.26 -0.02
N PRO A 42 -11.63 16.56 -1.33
CA PRO A 42 -10.39 16.40 -2.07
C PRO A 42 -9.32 17.39 -1.58
N LEU A 43 -8.11 16.87 -1.38
CA LEU A 43 -6.97 17.70 -0.99
C LEU A 43 -6.27 18.31 -2.20
N GLU A 44 -5.87 19.58 -2.06
CA GLU A 44 -4.98 20.21 -3.02
C GLU A 44 -3.59 19.57 -2.99
N GLY A 45 -2.92 19.52 -4.14
CA GLY A 45 -1.64 18.81 -4.28
C GLY A 45 -0.54 19.27 -3.31
N ALA A 46 -0.56 20.55 -2.91
CA ALA A 46 0.35 21.09 -1.91
C ALA A 46 0.04 20.63 -0.47
N GLU A 47 -1.24 20.47 -0.14
CA GLU A 47 -1.70 20.00 1.16
C GLU A 47 -1.45 18.50 1.33
N ALA A 48 -1.69 17.72 0.27
CA ALA A 48 -1.34 16.30 0.22
C ALA A 48 0.17 16.07 0.46
N GLN A 49 1.03 16.87 -0.17
CA GLN A 49 2.49 16.79 0.04
C GLN A 49 2.91 17.10 1.48
N LYS A 50 2.21 18.03 2.14
CA LYS A 50 2.48 18.37 3.54
C LYS A 50 2.08 17.25 4.49
N MET A 51 0.97 16.55 4.22
CA MET A 51 0.53 15.40 5.01
C MET A 51 1.48 14.20 4.86
N ILE A 52 1.89 13.85 3.64
CA ILE A 52 2.76 12.69 3.36
C ILE A 52 4.15 12.84 4.03
N ARG A 53 4.67 14.07 4.07
CA ARG A 53 6.03 14.34 4.54
C ARG A 53 6.14 14.63 6.05
N GLY A 54 5.01 14.57 6.77
CA GLY A 54 4.92 14.78 8.21
C GLY A 54 5.10 16.24 8.66
N PRO A 55 4.71 16.58 9.91
CA PRO A 55 4.91 17.91 10.46
C PRO A 55 6.41 18.15 10.72
N GLY A 56 7.08 18.85 9.80
CA GLY A 56 8.51 19.19 9.90
C GLY A 56 9.27 19.29 8.57
N TRP A 57 8.65 18.91 7.45
CA TRP A 57 9.29 18.99 6.14
C TRP A 57 9.32 20.42 5.59
N ASN A 58 10.51 21.00 5.43
CA ASN A 58 10.76 22.38 4.95
C ASN A 58 11.47 22.44 3.58
N GLY A 59 11.51 21.33 2.83
CA GLY A 59 12.05 21.29 1.46
C GLY A 59 13.58 21.36 1.34
N SER A 60 14.34 21.47 2.44
CA SER A 60 15.81 21.65 2.36
C SER A 60 16.64 20.37 2.28
N ASN A 61 16.02 19.18 2.22
CA ASN A 61 16.74 17.90 2.24
C ASN A 61 16.81 17.17 0.88
N ILE A 62 16.43 17.81 -0.23
CA ILE A 62 16.45 17.16 -1.56
C ILE A 62 17.88 16.88 -2.05
N ASP A 63 18.90 17.56 -1.51
CA ASP A 63 20.28 17.45 -1.99
C ASP A 63 21.13 16.37 -1.28
N ALA A 64 20.61 15.69 -0.25
CA ALA A 64 21.40 14.75 0.55
C ALA A 64 21.38 13.29 0.04
N ASP A 65 20.42 12.91 -0.80
CA ASP A 65 20.16 11.49 -1.15
C ASP A 65 20.48 11.13 -2.63
N ARG A 66 21.25 11.96 -3.34
CA ARG A 66 21.71 11.67 -4.72
C ARG A 66 23.08 11.01 -4.82
N HIS A 67 23.62 10.49 -3.73
CA HIS A 67 24.84 9.68 -3.77
C HIS A 67 24.69 8.45 -2.88
N LEU A 68 24.07 7.40 -3.43
CA LEU A 68 24.47 6.00 -3.28
C LEU A 68 23.84 5.18 -4.42
#